data_AF-A0A9P8YEG0-F1
#
_entry.id   AF-A0A9P8YEG0-F1
#
_cell.length_a   1.000
_cell.length_b   1.000
_cell.length_c   1.000
_cell.angle_alpha   90.00
_cell.angle_beta   90.00
_cell.angle_gamma   90.00
#
_symmetry.space_group_name_H-M   'P 1'
#
loop_
_entity.id
_entity.type
_entity.pdbx_description
1 polymer ?
#
loop_
_entity_poly.entity_id
_entity_poly.type
_entity_poly.pdbx_seq_one_letter_code
_entity_poly.pdbx_strand_id
1 'polypeptide(L)'
;MLVSLTVGKVDAGVTVLLTPDKRLIEFPSILLPPNITSGSIVDITVARNSAAESAADKQFSALQDRIFGAFGAAEPATPVLRCRNATQTSVVLEWDPMELATANLISLSLFRNGQKAGNIPRPLQMHSTKISGLAVDTEYTFHLVLRTTAGTFASKQVNVRTHKMTDLSGITITTGILPAAARENLNSAVERIGAKIADSVRIDTTHFVTTEGRGVPWEKAVEMNIPVVRPEWVEACERSGRILGVTKFYLDAVRPGPGDVDEVRSPPVQSQPASNSTPSTTTLNKDKDLPAEPEKGKAEDDEASSATDPSASKVAGNNEDEDDDEDDEDEPEKARAADAEQKVRLEDKDTQKVALRPGGEASQNGGGNPNPTAHLEDEDEKSAAPSPGDGASFQDVAL
;
A
#
# COMPACT_ATOMS: atom_id res chain seq x y z
N MET A 1 -41.06 -37.21 26.00
CA MET A 1 -42.39 -36.85 26.55
C MET A 1 -43.42 -37.09 25.46
N LEU A 2 -44.52 -37.77 25.77
CA LEU A 2 -45.65 -37.95 24.86
C LEU A 2 -46.79 -37.04 25.35
N VAL A 3 -47.42 -36.28 24.46
CA VAL A 3 -48.55 -35.40 24.80
C VAL A 3 -49.63 -35.52 23.72
N SER A 4 -50.80 -36.02 24.11
CA SER A 4 -52.01 -36.02 23.28
C SER A 4 -52.66 -34.63 23.31
N LEU A 5 -52.89 -34.04 22.14
CA LEU A 5 -53.44 -32.70 21.94
C LEU A 5 -54.67 -32.75 21.04
N THR A 6 -55.71 -32.00 21.37
CA THR A 6 -56.92 -31.89 20.53
C THR A 6 -56.77 -30.74 19.54
N VAL A 7 -57.02 -31.00 18.26
CA VAL A 7 -57.07 -29.97 17.21
C VAL A 7 -58.33 -29.12 17.39
N GLY A 8 -58.14 -27.85 17.72
CA GLY A 8 -59.20 -26.85 17.77
C GLY A 8 -59.54 -26.34 16.38
N LYS A 9 -58.99 -25.19 15.99
CA LYS A 9 -59.19 -24.58 14.66
C LYS A 9 -58.02 -24.92 13.73
N VAL A 10 -58.32 -25.31 12.49
CA VAL A 10 -57.35 -25.52 11.42
C VAL A 10 -57.50 -24.38 10.42
N ASP A 11 -56.46 -23.56 10.27
CA ASP A 11 -56.33 -22.58 9.17
C ASP A 11 -55.16 -22.99 8.25
N ALA A 12 -55.08 -22.36 7.07
CA ALA A 12 -54.14 -22.77 6.02
C ALA A 12 -52.65 -22.74 6.45
N GLY A 13 -52.24 -21.80 7.32
CA GLY A 13 -50.86 -21.68 7.81
C GLY A 13 -50.62 -22.12 9.25
N VAL A 14 -51.62 -21.99 10.12
CA VAL A 14 -51.51 -22.27 11.57
C VAL A 14 -52.71 -23.09 12.01
N THR A 15 -52.48 -24.03 12.92
CA THR A 15 -53.50 -24.83 13.58
C THR A 15 -53.40 -24.62 15.08
N VAL A 16 -54.56 -24.43 15.72
CA VAL A 16 -54.68 -24.30 17.17
C VAL A 16 -54.80 -25.69 17.78
N LEU A 17 -53.82 -26.07 18.59
CA LEU A 17 -53.83 -27.28 19.40
C LEU A 17 -54.21 -26.95 20.85
N LEU A 18 -55.00 -27.81 21.48
CA LEU A 18 -55.51 -27.66 22.83
C LEU A 18 -55.00 -28.79 23.73
N THR A 19 -54.39 -28.42 24.86
CA THR A 19 -53.95 -29.38 25.87
C THR A 19 -55.11 -29.82 26.78
N PRO A 20 -55.00 -30.97 27.49
CA PRO A 20 -55.97 -31.37 28.50
C PRO A 20 -56.15 -30.35 29.64
N ASP A 21 -55.11 -29.57 29.98
CA ASP A 21 -55.15 -28.47 30.94
C ASP A 21 -55.53 -27.11 30.32
N LYS A 22 -56.18 -27.13 29.14
CA LYS A 22 -56.78 -25.98 28.44
C LYS A 22 -55.81 -24.89 27.97
N ARG A 23 -54.52 -25.18 27.86
CA ARG A 23 -53.56 -24.30 27.18
C ARG A 23 -53.78 -24.38 25.68
N LEU A 24 -53.61 -23.23 25.04
CA LEU A 24 -53.63 -23.06 23.59
C LEU A 24 -52.17 -23.10 23.09
N ILE A 25 -51.90 -23.91 22.07
CA ILE A 25 -50.62 -23.96 21.36
C ILE A 25 -50.89 -23.66 19.89
N GLU A 26 -50.28 -22.60 19.37
CA GLU A 26 -50.25 -22.34 17.93
C GLU A 26 -49.17 -23.21 17.28
N PHE A 27 -49.54 -23.98 16.26
CA PHE A 27 -48.66 -24.95 15.62
C PHE A 27 -48.75 -24.83 14.09
N PRO A 28 -47.63 -24.80 13.34
CA PRO A 28 -47.68 -24.70 11.88
C PRO A 28 -48.46 -25.86 11.24
N SER A 29 -49.44 -25.55 10.40
CA SER A 29 -50.32 -26.56 9.76
C SER A 29 -49.53 -27.60 8.96
N ILE A 30 -48.44 -27.18 8.31
CA ILE A 30 -47.53 -28.01 7.51
C ILE A 30 -46.77 -29.09 8.30
N LEU A 31 -46.69 -28.97 9.63
CA LEU A 31 -46.01 -29.93 10.51
C LEU A 31 -46.98 -30.99 11.10
N LEU A 32 -48.27 -30.93 10.75
CA LEU A 32 -49.27 -31.92 11.16
C LEU A 32 -49.46 -33.01 10.07
N PRO A 33 -49.99 -34.19 10.44
CA PRO A 33 -50.34 -35.22 9.47
C PRO A 33 -51.38 -34.72 8.43
N PRO A 34 -51.31 -35.20 7.17
CA PRO A 34 -52.26 -34.83 6.14
C PRO A 34 -53.69 -35.31 6.48
N ASN A 35 -54.69 -34.59 5.96
CA ASN A 35 -56.14 -34.82 6.18
C ASN A 35 -56.63 -34.61 7.63
N ILE A 36 -55.91 -33.85 8.45
CA ILE A 36 -56.34 -33.54 9.81
C ILE A 36 -57.48 -32.51 9.86
N THR A 37 -58.41 -32.69 10.80
CA THR A 37 -59.63 -31.87 10.93
C THR A 37 -59.84 -31.39 12.37
N SER A 38 -60.68 -30.36 12.53
CA SER A 38 -61.15 -29.91 13.86
C SER A 38 -61.76 -31.07 14.65
N GLY A 39 -61.38 -31.21 15.92
CA GLY A 39 -61.75 -32.32 16.80
C GLY A 39 -60.84 -33.56 16.71
N SER A 40 -59.88 -33.61 15.78
CA SER A 40 -58.86 -34.68 15.74
C SER A 40 -57.96 -34.66 16.98
N ILE A 41 -57.39 -35.79 17.39
CA ILE A 41 -56.38 -35.88 18.45
C ILE A 41 -55.03 -36.23 17.81
N VAL A 42 -53.96 -35.55 18.24
CA VAL A 42 -52.58 -35.76 17.79
C VAL A 42 -51.70 -36.11 18.98
N ASP A 43 -50.97 -37.21 18.88
CA ASP A 43 -49.92 -37.56 19.84
C ASP A 43 -48.58 -36.96 19.42
N ILE A 44 -48.16 -35.86 20.07
CA ILE A 44 -46.84 -35.27 19.82
C ILE A 44 -45.82 -35.92 20.76
N THR A 45 -44.81 -36.57 20.15
CA THR A 45 -43.63 -37.09 20.86
C THR A 45 -42.51 -36.05 20.84
N VAL A 46 -42.27 -35.38 21.96
CA VAL A 46 -41.15 -34.43 22.14
C VAL A 46 -40.00 -35.13 22.85
N ALA A 47 -38.83 -35.19 22.21
CA ALA A 47 -37.61 -35.75 22.78
C ALA A 47 -36.39 -34.89 22.40
N ARG A 48 -35.42 -34.79 23.31
CA ARG A 48 -34.15 -34.10 23.07
C ARG A 48 -33.27 -34.96 22.16
N ASN A 49 -32.74 -34.39 21.06
CA ASN A 49 -31.91 -35.12 20.10
C ASN A 49 -30.43 -34.74 20.24
N SER A 50 -29.78 -35.26 21.28
CA SER A 50 -28.37 -34.94 21.58
C SER A 50 -27.37 -35.43 20.53
N ALA A 51 -27.77 -36.34 19.62
CA ALA A 51 -26.95 -36.69 18.46
C ALA A 51 -26.97 -35.58 17.41
N ALA A 52 -28.13 -34.96 17.14
CA ALA A 52 -28.25 -33.80 16.25
C ALA A 52 -27.61 -32.54 16.85
N GLU A 53 -27.73 -32.32 18.17
CA GLU A 53 -27.03 -31.25 18.89
C GLU A 53 -25.51 -31.39 18.69
N SER A 54 -24.92 -32.54 19.06
CA SER A 54 -23.48 -32.76 18.89
C SER A 54 -23.01 -32.67 17.43
N ALA A 55 -23.86 -32.99 16.46
CA ALA A 55 -23.56 -32.79 15.04
C ALA A 55 -23.56 -31.30 14.64
N ALA A 56 -24.52 -30.52 15.13
CA ALA A 56 -24.59 -29.08 14.91
C ALA A 56 -23.42 -28.33 15.57
N ASP A 57 -23.08 -28.68 16.82
CA ASP A 57 -21.95 -28.10 17.56
C ASP A 57 -20.61 -28.31 16.83
N LYS A 58 -20.41 -29.51 16.28
CA LYS A 58 -19.23 -29.86 15.46
C LYS A 58 -19.20 -29.09 14.14
N GLN A 59 -20.35 -28.92 13.48
CA GLN A 59 -20.45 -28.12 12.24
C GLN A 59 -20.19 -26.64 12.50
N PHE A 60 -20.66 -26.10 13.63
CA PHE A 60 -20.40 -24.73 14.06
C PHE A 60 -18.92 -24.51 14.36
N SER A 61 -18.31 -25.38 15.18
CA SER A 61 -16.89 -25.30 15.52
C SER A 61 -16.01 -25.36 14.26
N ALA A 62 -16.23 -26.37 13.40
CA ALA A 62 -15.50 -26.52 12.14
C ALA A 62 -15.77 -25.40 11.10
N LEU A 63 -16.78 -24.55 11.31
CA LEU A 63 -16.98 -23.30 10.57
C LEU A 63 -16.18 -22.15 11.19
N GLN A 64 -16.17 -22.01 12.52
CA GLN A 64 -15.34 -21.00 13.21
C GLN A 64 -13.85 -21.22 12.95
N ASP A 65 -13.37 -22.47 13.07
CA ASP A 65 -11.98 -22.85 12.78
C ASP A 65 -11.56 -22.46 11.35
N ARG A 66 -12.49 -22.57 10.41
CA ARG A 66 -12.28 -22.23 9.00
C ARG A 66 -12.28 -20.72 8.75
N ILE A 67 -13.14 -19.96 9.45
CA ILE A 67 -13.16 -18.50 9.40
C ILE A 67 -11.86 -17.95 10.02
N PHE A 68 -11.45 -18.47 11.17
CA PHE A 68 -10.19 -18.12 11.82
C PHE A 68 -9.00 -18.46 10.92
N GLY A 69 -8.91 -19.71 10.43
CA GLY A 69 -7.85 -20.17 9.53
C GLY A 69 -7.76 -19.39 8.21
N ALA A 70 -8.89 -18.91 7.68
CA ALA A 70 -8.93 -18.14 6.44
C ALA A 70 -8.63 -16.64 6.63
N PHE A 71 -9.01 -16.03 7.76
CA PHE A 71 -9.01 -14.57 7.92
C PHE A 71 -8.20 -14.03 9.10
N GLY A 72 -8.04 -14.79 10.18
CA GLY A 72 -7.41 -14.35 11.43
C GLY A 72 -6.10 -15.03 11.80
N ALA A 73 -5.71 -16.11 11.12
CA ALA A 73 -4.52 -16.90 11.45
C ALA A 73 -3.18 -16.27 11.00
N ALA A 74 -3.20 -15.18 10.24
CA ALA A 74 -2.00 -14.50 9.76
C ALA A 74 -2.18 -12.97 9.72
N GLU A 75 -1.23 -12.24 10.29
CA GLU A 75 -1.17 -10.77 10.26
C GLU A 75 -0.26 -10.25 9.13
N PRO A 76 -0.43 -8.99 8.67
CA PRO A 76 0.47 -8.39 7.68
C PRO A 76 1.90 -8.24 8.20
N ALA A 77 2.88 -8.59 7.38
CA ALA A 77 4.29 -8.44 7.73
C ALA A 77 4.73 -6.96 7.74
N THR A 78 5.61 -6.60 8.67
CA THR A 78 6.25 -5.27 8.68
C THR A 78 7.14 -5.11 7.44
N PRO A 79 7.04 -4.01 6.68
CA PRO A 79 7.85 -3.83 5.47
C PRO A 79 9.34 -3.73 5.80
N VAL A 80 10.19 -4.47 5.09
CA VAL A 80 11.65 -4.42 5.27
C VAL A 80 12.26 -3.46 4.25
N LEU A 81 12.72 -2.30 4.72
CA LEU A 81 13.39 -1.28 3.89
C LEU A 81 14.91 -1.52 3.85
N ARG A 82 15.53 -1.29 2.69
CA ARG A 82 16.97 -1.39 2.44
C ARG A 82 17.47 -0.20 1.62
N CYS A 83 18.74 0.16 1.79
CA CYS A 83 19.44 1.07 0.88
C CYS A 83 20.14 0.25 -0.20
N ARG A 84 19.74 0.45 -1.45
CA ARG A 84 20.27 -0.28 -2.62
C ARG A 84 21.53 0.41 -3.19
N ASN A 85 21.46 1.72 -3.34
CA ASN A 85 22.59 2.55 -3.79
C ASN A 85 22.48 3.95 -3.19
N ALA A 86 23.62 4.57 -2.90
CA ALA A 86 23.71 5.96 -2.46
C ALA A 86 24.68 6.71 -3.37
N THR A 87 24.42 8.01 -3.56
CA THR A 87 25.24 8.91 -4.36
C THR A 87 25.47 10.20 -3.58
N GLN A 88 26.07 11.22 -4.20
CA GLN A 88 26.34 12.50 -3.56
C GLN A 88 25.05 13.30 -3.30
N THR A 89 24.01 13.16 -4.12
CA THR A 89 22.77 13.96 -4.04
C THR A 89 21.47 13.16 -4.18
N SER A 90 21.56 11.82 -4.27
CA SER A 90 20.39 10.93 -4.31
C SER A 90 20.65 9.57 -3.66
N VAL A 91 19.59 8.92 -3.18
CA VAL A 91 19.62 7.55 -2.65
C VAL A 91 18.51 6.73 -3.32
N VAL A 92 18.82 5.48 -3.66
CA VAL A 92 17.85 4.49 -4.12
C VAL A 92 17.57 3.51 -2.98
N LEU A 93 16.30 3.46 -2.59
CA LEU A 93 15.78 2.56 -1.59
C LEU A 93 15.00 1.43 -2.27
N GLU A 94 15.06 0.24 -1.70
CA GLU A 94 14.25 -0.91 -2.10
C GLU A 94 13.66 -1.60 -0.87
N TRP A 95 12.59 -2.36 -1.05
CA TRP A 95 11.97 -3.14 0.00
C TRP A 95 11.55 -4.52 -0.49
N ASP A 96 11.35 -5.45 0.45
CA ASP A 96 10.87 -6.79 0.12
C ASP A 96 9.38 -6.78 -0.31
N PRO A 97 8.93 -7.76 -1.12
CA PRO A 97 7.53 -7.94 -1.47
C PRO A 97 6.62 -7.93 -0.23
N MET A 98 5.47 -7.25 -0.33
CA MET A 98 4.63 -6.98 0.84
C MET A 98 3.67 -8.13 1.13
N GLU A 99 3.93 -8.89 2.19
CA GLU A 99 3.03 -9.95 2.67
C GLU A 99 1.92 -9.34 3.51
N LEU A 100 0.72 -9.20 2.91
CA LEU A 100 -0.43 -8.54 3.53
C LEU A 100 -1.42 -9.49 4.21
N ALA A 101 -1.17 -10.81 4.16
CA ALA A 101 -2.12 -11.85 4.53
C ALA A 101 -3.51 -11.61 3.88
N THR A 102 -4.54 -11.34 4.69
CA THR A 102 -5.90 -11.01 4.24
C THR A 102 -6.21 -9.50 4.20
N ALA A 103 -5.29 -8.65 4.64
CA ALA A 103 -5.52 -7.22 4.75
C ALA A 103 -5.35 -6.50 3.40
N ASN A 104 -6.22 -5.52 3.13
CA ASN A 104 -6.07 -4.67 1.96
C ASN A 104 -5.10 -3.52 2.24
N LEU A 105 -4.25 -3.22 1.26
CA LEU A 105 -3.35 -2.08 1.29
C LEU A 105 -4.12 -0.76 1.14
N ILE A 106 -3.95 0.15 2.10
CA ILE A 106 -4.50 1.51 2.03
C ILE A 106 -3.45 2.48 1.47
N SER A 107 -2.21 2.43 1.98
CA SER A 107 -1.10 3.23 1.43
C SER A 107 0.26 2.74 1.94
N LEU A 108 1.30 2.96 1.13
CA LEU A 108 2.69 2.91 1.60
C LEU A 108 3.26 4.34 1.56
N SER A 109 3.69 4.86 2.71
CA SER A 109 4.34 6.17 2.83
C SER A 109 5.83 6.01 3.10
N LEU A 110 6.67 6.82 2.46
CA LEU A 110 8.08 6.95 2.83
C LEU A 110 8.27 8.15 3.75
N PHE A 111 9.07 7.97 4.80
CA PHE A 111 9.52 9.02 5.71
C PHE A 111 11.03 9.22 5.61
N ARG A 112 11.47 10.48 5.74
CA ARG A 112 12.86 10.96 5.74
C ARG A 112 13.04 11.87 6.97
N ASN A 113 13.99 11.55 7.84
CA ASN A 113 14.28 12.30 9.08
C ASN A 113 13.03 12.55 9.94
N GLY A 114 12.14 11.56 10.04
CA GLY A 114 10.86 11.65 10.77
C GLY A 114 9.73 12.41 10.05
N GLN A 115 10.02 13.13 8.96
CA GLN A 115 9.00 13.80 8.15
C GLN A 115 8.54 12.92 6.98
N LYS A 116 7.26 13.03 6.59
CA LYS A 116 6.72 12.29 5.44
C LYS A 116 7.25 12.85 4.12
N ALA A 117 7.99 12.04 3.38
CA ALA A 117 8.55 12.40 2.09
C ALA A 117 7.56 12.20 0.92
N GLY A 118 6.62 11.27 1.05
CA GLY A 118 5.56 11.04 0.06
C GLY A 118 4.85 9.70 0.20
N ASN A 119 3.89 9.43 -0.70
CA ASN A 119 3.32 8.08 -0.91
C ASN A 119 4.08 7.38 -2.04
N ILE A 120 4.26 6.06 -1.93
CA ILE A 120 4.68 5.23 -3.06
C ILE A 120 3.44 4.94 -3.93
N PRO A 121 3.47 5.19 -5.26
CA PRO A 121 2.27 5.12 -6.10
C PRO A 121 1.86 3.70 -6.51
N ARG A 122 2.81 2.77 -6.65
CA ARG A 122 2.56 1.37 -7.07
C ARG A 122 3.36 0.35 -6.24
N PRO A 123 3.22 0.34 -4.90
CA PRO A 123 4.11 -0.37 -3.99
C PRO A 123 4.05 -1.90 -4.07
N LEU A 124 3.01 -2.48 -4.67
CA LEU A 124 2.92 -3.93 -4.94
C LEU A 124 3.65 -4.35 -6.22
N GLN A 125 3.92 -3.42 -7.13
CA GLN A 125 4.45 -3.67 -8.48
C GLN A 125 5.86 -3.11 -8.67
N MET A 126 6.21 -2.08 -7.90
CA MET A 126 7.49 -1.36 -7.97
C MET A 126 8.05 -1.27 -6.54
N HIS A 127 8.94 -2.20 -6.19
CA HIS A 127 9.50 -2.34 -4.84
C HIS A 127 10.74 -1.46 -4.59
N SER A 128 10.85 -0.33 -5.30
CA SER A 128 11.99 0.57 -5.23
C SER A 128 11.62 2.02 -5.52
N THR A 129 12.38 2.97 -4.97
CA THR A 129 12.21 4.41 -5.22
C THR A 129 13.54 5.16 -5.17
N LYS A 130 13.66 6.26 -5.91
CA LYS A 130 14.83 7.15 -5.93
C LYS A 130 14.47 8.49 -5.29
N ILE A 131 15.20 8.86 -4.25
CA ILE A 131 15.07 10.14 -3.56
C ILE A 131 16.22 11.04 -3.97
N SER A 132 15.92 12.03 -4.81
CA SER A 132 16.83 13.09 -5.25
C SER A 132 16.76 14.32 -4.33
N GLY A 133 17.65 15.29 -4.51
CA GLY A 133 17.64 16.52 -3.70
C GLY A 133 18.12 16.30 -2.26
N LEU A 134 19.09 15.40 -2.10
CA LEU A 134 19.84 15.23 -0.87
C LEU A 134 21.07 16.15 -0.88
N ALA A 135 21.47 16.65 0.29
CA ALA A 135 22.74 17.35 0.44
C ALA A 135 23.91 16.36 0.40
N VAL A 136 25.10 16.83 0.04
CA VAL A 136 26.35 16.04 -0.06
C VAL A 136 26.91 15.74 1.34
N ASP A 137 27.54 14.58 1.52
CA ASP A 137 28.14 14.11 2.79
C ASP A 137 27.22 14.24 4.04
N THR A 138 25.91 14.08 3.84
CA THR A 138 24.88 14.33 4.84
C THR A 138 24.13 13.05 5.18
N GLU A 139 23.88 12.83 6.47
CA GLU A 139 23.13 11.66 6.96
C GLU A 139 21.61 11.90 6.92
N TYR A 140 20.89 10.88 6.47
CA TYR A 140 19.43 10.83 6.43
C TYR A 140 18.95 9.49 6.98
N THR A 141 17.85 9.51 7.74
CA THR A 141 17.18 8.29 8.22
C THR A 141 15.91 8.07 7.39
N PHE A 142 15.74 6.88 6.82
CA PHE A 142 14.57 6.52 6.03
C PHE A 142 13.78 5.38 6.69
N HIS A 143 12.45 5.44 6.64
CA HIS A 143 11.59 4.30 6.97
C HIS A 143 10.29 4.33 6.17
N LEU A 144 9.70 3.16 5.98
CA LEU A 144 8.38 2.99 5.38
C LEU A 144 7.31 2.93 6.47
N VAL A 145 6.13 3.47 6.18
CA VAL A 145 4.91 3.28 6.96
C VAL A 145 3.85 2.68 6.04
N LEU A 146 3.57 1.39 6.26
CA LEU A 146 2.53 0.60 5.62
C LEU A 146 1.22 0.79 6.38
N ARG A 147 0.17 1.27 5.71
CA ARG A 147 -1.20 1.30 6.26
C ARG A 147 -2.05 0.26 5.53
N THR A 148 -2.67 -0.62 6.29
CA THR A 148 -3.57 -1.68 5.81
C THR A 148 -4.92 -1.60 6.53
N THR A 149 -5.90 -2.40 6.12
CA THR A 149 -7.17 -2.56 6.85
C THR A 149 -7.02 -3.23 8.22
N ALA A 150 -5.93 -3.97 8.46
CA ALA A 150 -5.67 -4.64 9.75
C ALA A 150 -4.80 -3.81 10.71
N GLY A 151 -4.16 -2.73 10.24
CA GLY A 151 -3.28 -1.93 11.08
C GLY A 151 -2.28 -1.06 10.32
N THR A 152 -1.44 -0.35 11.08
CA THR A 152 -0.33 0.47 10.54
C THR A 152 1.00 -0.08 11.05
N PHE A 153 1.87 -0.45 10.13
CA PHE A 153 3.15 -1.13 10.37
C PHE A 153 4.30 -0.25 9.87
N ALA A 154 5.35 -0.08 10.67
CA ALA A 154 6.53 0.69 10.30
C ALA A 154 7.72 -0.23 9.99
N SER A 155 8.56 0.14 9.02
CA SER A 155 9.84 -0.54 8.81
C SER A 155 10.83 -0.18 9.92
N LYS A 156 11.85 -1.02 10.10
CA LYS A 156 13.10 -0.57 10.73
C LYS A 156 13.63 0.68 10.01
N GLN A 157 14.22 1.61 10.76
CA GLN A 157 14.88 2.78 10.19
C GLN A 157 16.21 2.40 9.53
N VAL A 158 16.49 2.99 8.38
CA VAL A 158 17.72 2.82 7.61
C VAL A 158 18.45 4.16 7.57
N ASN A 159 19.59 4.24 8.27
CA ASN A 159 20.49 5.38 8.20
C ASN A 159 21.33 5.27 6.92
N VAL A 160 21.36 6.35 6.13
CA VAL A 160 22.14 6.45 4.90
C VAL A 160 22.84 7.80 4.86
N ARG A 161 24.16 7.82 4.72
CA ARG A 161 24.94 9.03 4.45
C ARG A 161 25.16 9.15 2.95
N THR A 162 24.89 10.32 2.37
CA THR A 162 25.25 10.60 0.98
C THR A 162 26.76 10.66 0.80
N HIS A 163 27.22 10.33 -0.41
CA HIS A 163 28.64 10.20 -0.69
C HIS A 163 29.32 11.57 -0.77
N LYS A 164 30.64 11.62 -0.55
CA LYS A 164 31.47 12.80 -0.82
C LYS A 164 31.70 12.95 -2.32
N MET A 165 32.07 14.15 -2.78
CA MET A 165 32.42 14.39 -4.19
C MET A 165 33.62 13.54 -4.66
N THR A 166 34.49 13.13 -3.74
CA THR A 166 35.65 12.24 -3.97
C THR A 166 35.32 10.75 -3.90
N ASP A 167 34.11 10.39 -3.48
CA ASP A 167 33.66 9.01 -3.37
C ASP A 167 32.85 8.66 -4.63
N LEU A 168 33.39 7.72 -5.41
CA LEU A 168 32.88 7.30 -6.71
C LEU A 168 32.11 5.97 -6.65
N SER A 169 32.06 5.32 -5.49
CA SER A 169 31.52 3.95 -5.32
C SER A 169 30.00 3.84 -5.50
N GLY A 170 29.30 4.98 -5.42
CA GLY A 170 27.88 5.12 -5.74
C GLY A 170 27.57 5.19 -7.25
N ILE A 171 28.57 5.27 -8.12
CA ILE A 171 28.37 5.36 -9.57
C ILE A 171 28.03 3.98 -10.13
N THR A 172 26.82 3.84 -10.68
CA THR A 172 26.38 2.64 -11.41
C THR A 172 26.21 2.99 -12.89
N ILE A 173 27.03 2.39 -13.74
CA ILE A 173 27.06 2.61 -15.18
C ILE A 173 26.31 1.48 -15.92
N THR A 174 25.50 1.83 -16.90
CA THR A 174 25.06 0.85 -17.92
C THR A 174 25.72 1.19 -19.24
N THR A 175 26.29 0.19 -19.92
CA THR A 175 27.01 0.40 -21.19
C THR A 175 26.10 0.21 -22.39
N GLY A 176 26.14 1.15 -23.33
CA GLY A 176 25.57 1.01 -24.67
C GLY A 176 26.52 0.33 -25.65
N ILE A 177 26.47 0.79 -26.90
CA ILE A 177 27.36 0.30 -27.96
C ILE A 177 28.73 0.97 -27.78
N LEU A 178 29.76 0.13 -27.65
CA LEU A 178 31.14 0.50 -27.40
C LEU A 178 32.06 -0.44 -28.19
N PRO A 179 33.16 0.05 -28.78
CA PRO A 179 34.26 -0.79 -29.26
C PRO A 179 34.81 -1.67 -28.13
N ALA A 180 35.28 -2.88 -28.45
CA ALA A 180 35.74 -3.85 -27.45
C ALA A 180 36.81 -3.29 -26.50
N ALA A 181 37.88 -2.69 -27.04
CA ALA A 181 38.95 -2.06 -26.27
C ALA A 181 38.45 -0.88 -25.40
N ALA A 182 37.46 -0.11 -25.87
CA ALA A 182 36.87 0.96 -25.08
C ALA A 182 36.04 0.42 -23.90
N ARG A 183 35.36 -0.71 -24.07
CA ARG A 183 34.65 -1.41 -22.99
C ARG A 183 35.62 -2.04 -21.97
N GLU A 184 36.74 -2.60 -22.42
CA GLU A 184 37.77 -3.18 -21.55
C GLU A 184 38.46 -2.11 -20.70
N ASN A 185 38.85 -0.98 -21.32
CA ASN A 185 39.38 0.19 -20.61
C ASN A 185 38.36 0.76 -19.60
N LEU A 186 37.08 0.87 -20.01
CA LEU A 186 35.99 1.34 -19.15
C LEU A 186 35.77 0.43 -17.94
N ASN A 187 35.68 -0.88 -18.13
CA ASN A 187 35.57 -1.86 -17.03
C ASN A 187 36.72 -1.68 -16.04
N SER A 188 37.95 -1.61 -16.56
CA SER A 188 39.17 -1.46 -15.77
C SER A 188 39.20 -0.14 -14.99
N ALA A 189 38.65 0.95 -15.54
CA ALA A 189 38.56 2.26 -14.87
C ALA A 189 37.45 2.29 -13.82
N VAL A 190 36.30 1.67 -14.11
CA VAL A 190 35.19 1.50 -13.16
C VAL A 190 35.63 0.74 -11.91
N GLU A 191 36.37 -0.35 -12.07
CA GLU A 191 36.91 -1.13 -10.96
C GLU A 191 37.90 -0.31 -10.12
N ARG A 192 38.82 0.43 -10.76
CA ARG A 192 39.79 1.30 -10.07
C ARG A 192 39.15 2.43 -9.25
N ILE A 193 37.99 2.95 -9.67
CA ILE A 193 37.23 3.95 -8.90
C ILE A 193 36.20 3.35 -7.92
N GLY A 194 36.10 2.02 -7.84
CA GLY A 194 35.12 1.30 -7.00
C GLY A 194 33.66 1.44 -7.46
N ALA A 195 33.43 1.91 -8.69
CA ALA A 195 32.12 2.02 -9.30
C ALA A 195 31.60 0.65 -9.76
N LYS A 196 30.34 0.60 -10.24
CA LYS A 196 29.67 -0.64 -10.65
C LYS A 196 29.20 -0.53 -12.10
N ILE A 197 29.24 -1.64 -12.84
CA ILE A 197 28.55 -1.78 -14.13
C ILE A 197 27.32 -2.67 -13.94
N ALA A 198 26.22 -2.33 -14.62
CA ALA A 198 24.98 -3.08 -14.64
C ALA A 198 24.51 -3.28 -16.09
N ASP A 199 24.21 -4.53 -16.45
CA ASP A 199 23.89 -4.96 -17.83
C ASP A 199 22.61 -4.33 -18.41
N SER A 200 21.74 -3.82 -17.54
CA SER A 200 20.46 -3.23 -17.90
C SER A 200 20.23 -1.91 -17.17
N VAL A 201 19.54 -0.98 -17.84
CA VAL A 201 19.17 0.32 -17.27
C VAL A 201 18.10 0.10 -16.20
N ARG A 202 18.42 0.52 -14.96
CA ARG A 202 17.62 0.35 -13.75
C ARG A 202 17.49 1.70 -13.02
N ILE A 203 16.68 1.74 -11.96
CA ILE A 203 16.44 2.95 -11.15
C ILE A 203 17.71 3.46 -10.44
N ASP A 204 18.66 2.56 -10.17
CA ASP A 204 19.99 2.77 -9.61
C ASP A 204 21.10 3.07 -10.62
N THR A 205 20.84 2.95 -11.93
CA THR A 205 21.77 3.41 -12.98
C THR A 205 21.92 4.94 -12.88
N THR A 206 23.14 5.42 -12.68
CA THR A 206 23.44 6.85 -12.55
C THR A 206 23.89 7.47 -13.86
N HIS A 207 24.57 6.72 -14.73
CA HIS A 207 25.08 7.17 -16.02
C HIS A 207 24.94 6.07 -17.08
N PHE A 208 24.70 6.46 -18.33
CA PHE A 208 24.70 5.55 -19.48
C PHE A 208 25.91 5.86 -20.37
N VAL A 209 26.82 4.90 -20.55
CA VAL A 209 28.09 5.11 -21.25
C VAL A 209 28.06 4.45 -22.62
N THR A 210 28.16 5.24 -23.70
CA THR A 210 28.08 4.76 -25.09
C THR A 210 28.91 5.62 -26.03
N THR A 211 29.36 5.08 -27.16
CA THR A 211 29.90 5.88 -28.28
C THR A 211 28.83 6.23 -29.32
N GLU A 212 27.67 5.58 -29.26
CA GLU A 212 26.58 5.75 -30.24
C GLU A 212 25.23 5.80 -29.50
N GLY A 213 24.39 6.80 -29.82
CA GLY A 213 23.05 6.95 -29.26
C GLY A 213 22.01 6.19 -30.07
N ARG A 214 21.91 4.87 -29.90
CA ARG A 214 20.86 4.05 -30.53
C ARG A 214 20.49 2.79 -29.72
N GLY A 215 19.25 2.34 -29.88
CA GLY A 215 18.73 1.08 -29.37
C GLY A 215 18.08 1.19 -27.98
N VAL A 216 17.25 0.20 -27.65
CA VAL A 216 16.35 0.19 -26.47
C VAL A 216 17.03 0.59 -25.15
N PRO A 217 18.27 0.17 -24.81
CA PRO A 217 18.92 0.63 -23.57
C PRO A 217 19.22 2.13 -23.55
N TRP A 218 19.55 2.73 -24.70
CA TRP A 218 19.76 4.18 -24.83
C TRP A 218 18.44 4.94 -24.77
N GLU A 219 17.41 4.47 -25.48
CA GLU A 219 16.05 5.04 -25.44
C GLU A 219 15.51 5.08 -24.01
N LYS A 220 15.64 3.97 -23.27
CA LYS A 220 15.25 3.88 -21.86
C LYS A 220 16.10 4.77 -20.94
N ALA A 221 17.39 4.96 -21.21
CA ALA A 221 18.22 5.88 -20.45
C ALA A 221 17.74 7.34 -20.62
N VAL A 222 17.38 7.74 -21.85
CA VAL A 222 16.80 9.06 -22.15
C VAL A 222 15.43 9.24 -21.47
N GLU A 223 14.54 8.25 -21.57
CA GLU A 223 13.22 8.25 -20.88
C GLU A 223 13.39 8.44 -19.36
N MET A 224 14.33 7.71 -18.74
CA MET A 224 14.63 7.80 -17.31
C MET A 224 15.46 9.05 -16.92
N ASN A 225 15.74 9.95 -17.86
CA ASN A 225 16.53 11.17 -17.68
C ASN A 225 17.93 10.88 -17.10
N ILE A 226 18.55 9.78 -17.53
CA ILE A 226 19.91 9.36 -17.14
C ILE A 226 20.92 10.02 -18.09
N PRO A 227 21.97 10.69 -17.58
CA PRO A 227 23.04 11.26 -18.39
C PRO A 227 23.67 10.24 -19.35
N VAL A 228 23.59 10.52 -20.65
CA VAL A 228 24.24 9.73 -21.72
C VAL A 228 25.60 10.35 -22.04
N VAL A 229 26.68 9.70 -21.61
CA VAL A 229 28.06 10.21 -21.75
C VAL A 229 28.95 9.25 -22.55
N ARG A 230 30.04 9.80 -23.10
CA ARG A 230 31.13 9.06 -23.72
C ARG A 230 32.09 8.48 -22.66
N PRO A 231 32.85 7.40 -22.96
CA PRO A 231 33.71 6.73 -21.96
C PRO A 231 34.74 7.62 -21.26
N GLU A 232 35.23 8.68 -21.91
CA GLU A 232 36.29 9.53 -21.38
C GLU A 232 35.86 10.31 -20.11
N TRP A 233 34.55 10.38 -19.82
CA TRP A 233 34.02 10.90 -18.55
C TRP A 233 34.50 10.09 -17.34
N VAL A 234 34.50 8.75 -17.45
CA VAL A 234 34.91 7.87 -16.34
C VAL A 234 36.40 8.01 -16.07
N GLU A 235 37.22 8.02 -17.13
CA GLU A 235 38.65 8.28 -17.01
C GLU A 235 38.96 9.68 -16.44
N ALA A 236 38.13 10.69 -16.75
CA ALA A 236 38.31 12.03 -16.20
C ALA A 236 37.93 12.10 -14.71
N CYS A 237 36.88 11.38 -14.29
CA CYS A 237 36.55 11.23 -12.87
C CYS A 237 37.65 10.47 -12.11
N GLU A 238 38.21 9.42 -12.71
CA GLU A 238 39.37 8.68 -12.19
C GLU A 238 40.59 9.59 -12.03
N ARG A 239 41.07 10.21 -13.12
CA ARG A 239 42.26 11.08 -13.11
C ARG A 239 42.16 12.28 -12.17
N SER A 240 40.94 12.71 -11.81
CA SER A 240 40.71 13.82 -10.88
C SER A 240 40.31 13.39 -9.46
N GLY A 241 40.16 12.09 -9.20
CA GLY A 241 39.77 11.54 -7.90
C GLY A 241 38.41 12.04 -7.38
N ARG A 242 37.51 12.49 -8.27
CA ARG A 242 36.21 13.07 -7.91
C ARG A 242 35.21 13.04 -9.06
N ILE A 243 33.92 13.14 -8.73
CA ILE A 243 32.86 13.17 -9.75
C ILE A 243 32.89 14.51 -10.51
N LEU A 244 32.81 14.44 -11.85
CA LEU A 244 32.85 15.59 -12.74
C LEU A 244 31.53 15.83 -13.46
N GLY A 245 31.24 17.10 -13.79
CA GLY A 245 30.04 17.49 -14.53
C GLY A 245 29.98 16.87 -15.93
N VAL A 246 28.88 16.19 -16.22
CA VAL A 246 28.66 15.39 -17.43
C VAL A 246 28.61 16.18 -18.75
N THR A 247 28.28 17.47 -18.72
CA THR A 247 27.94 18.28 -19.90
C THR A 247 29.01 18.33 -20.99
N LYS A 248 30.29 18.25 -20.64
CA LYS A 248 31.41 18.23 -21.62
C LYS A 248 31.59 16.87 -22.32
N PHE A 249 30.89 15.84 -21.85
CA PHE A 249 31.09 14.45 -22.23
C PHE A 249 29.84 13.80 -22.85
N TYR A 250 28.76 14.56 -23.07
CA TYR A 250 27.63 14.08 -23.87
C TYR A 250 28.04 13.76 -25.31
N LEU A 251 27.24 12.96 -26.02
CA LEU A 251 27.52 12.53 -27.40
C LEU A 251 27.62 13.71 -28.39
N ASP A 252 26.74 14.70 -28.22
CA ASP A 252 26.59 15.92 -29.01
C ASP A 252 27.56 17.05 -28.60
N ALA A 253 28.06 17.02 -27.36
CA ALA A 253 29.03 17.98 -26.87
C ALA A 253 30.30 17.97 -27.75
N VAL A 254 30.58 19.11 -28.40
CA VAL A 254 31.70 19.32 -29.32
C VAL A 254 32.98 18.68 -28.76
N ARG A 255 33.58 17.76 -29.52
CA ARG A 255 34.85 17.15 -29.13
C ARG A 255 35.91 18.24 -29.04
N PRO A 256 36.66 18.36 -27.93
CA PRO A 256 37.98 18.98 -27.97
C PRO A 256 38.79 18.26 -29.06
N GLY A 257 39.38 19.00 -29.97
CA GLY A 257 40.26 18.41 -30.97
C GLY A 257 41.53 17.85 -30.31
N PRO A 258 42.23 16.90 -30.95
CA PRO A 258 43.59 16.55 -30.55
C PRO A 258 44.52 17.75 -30.81
N GLY A 259 44.56 18.68 -29.86
CA GLY A 259 45.22 19.98 -29.98
C GLY A 259 45.15 20.83 -28.72
N ASP A 260 44.05 20.77 -27.95
CA ASP A 260 43.93 21.45 -26.65
C ASP A 260 44.66 20.67 -25.53
N VAL A 261 45.99 20.66 -25.61
CA VAL A 261 46.90 20.32 -24.51
C VAL A 261 47.76 21.54 -24.19
N ASP A 262 47.61 22.05 -22.96
CA ASP A 262 48.43 23.07 -22.30
C ASP A 262 49.01 24.23 -23.16
N GLU A 263 48.20 25.27 -23.39
CA GLU A 263 48.73 26.65 -23.37
C GLU A 263 47.97 27.50 -22.33
N VAL A 264 48.41 27.44 -21.07
CA VAL A 264 48.03 28.41 -20.03
C VAL A 264 48.70 29.75 -20.34
N ARG A 265 48.17 30.43 -21.36
CA ARG A 265 48.72 31.67 -21.89
C ARG A 265 48.40 32.82 -20.94
N SER A 266 49.40 33.21 -20.16
CA SER A 266 49.31 34.31 -19.20
C SER A 266 48.88 35.62 -19.89
N PRO A 267 48.06 36.47 -19.25
CA PRO A 267 47.63 37.74 -19.86
C PRO A 267 48.84 38.64 -20.10
N PRO A 268 48.97 39.26 -21.30
CA PRO A 268 50.12 40.09 -21.62
C PRO A 268 50.10 41.40 -20.84
N VAL A 269 51.12 41.61 -20.00
CA VAL A 269 51.33 42.88 -19.29
C VAL A 269 51.77 43.94 -20.29
N GLN A 270 50.89 44.89 -20.61
CA GLN A 270 51.28 46.12 -21.32
C GLN A 270 51.70 47.20 -20.32
N SER A 271 53.02 47.44 -20.26
CA SER A 271 53.62 48.49 -19.45
C SER A 271 53.86 49.77 -20.27
N GLN A 272 53.25 50.89 -19.87
CA GLN A 272 53.70 52.24 -20.22
C GLN A 272 53.61 53.16 -18.98
N PRO A 273 54.39 54.27 -18.94
CA PRO A 273 55.02 54.71 -17.70
C PRO A 273 54.21 55.70 -16.85
N ALA A 274 54.60 55.81 -15.58
CA ALA A 274 54.01 56.70 -14.59
C ALA A 274 54.59 58.12 -14.61
N SER A 275 53.84 59.08 -14.08
CA SER A 275 54.31 60.38 -13.60
C SER A 275 53.70 60.69 -12.23
N ASN A 276 54.48 61.36 -11.37
CA ASN A 276 54.13 61.75 -9.98
C ASN A 276 52.86 62.65 -9.97
N SER A 277 52.08 62.77 -8.88
CA SER A 277 52.53 62.98 -7.49
C SER A 277 51.43 62.78 -6.41
N THR A 278 51.88 62.57 -5.17
CA THR A 278 51.13 62.69 -3.90
C THR A 278 51.60 63.97 -3.14
N PRO A 279 51.09 64.36 -1.94
CA PRO A 279 49.99 63.82 -1.10
C PRO A 279 48.96 64.90 -0.61
N SER A 280 47.98 64.53 0.25
CA SER A 280 47.79 65.11 1.63
C SER A 280 46.36 65.00 2.26
N THR A 281 46.32 64.49 3.51
CA THR A 281 45.49 64.87 4.70
C THR A 281 43.96 65.17 4.67
N THR A 282 43.20 64.27 5.35
CA THR A 282 42.37 64.49 6.59
C THR A 282 41.07 65.37 6.64
N THR A 283 40.20 65.02 7.62
CA THR A 283 39.14 65.79 8.36
C THR A 283 37.69 65.95 7.83
N LEU A 284 36.77 65.20 8.46
CA LEU A 284 35.61 65.61 9.29
C LEU A 284 34.65 66.79 8.91
N ASN A 285 33.35 66.49 9.03
CA ASN A 285 32.22 67.30 9.59
C ASN A 285 31.45 68.38 8.78
N LYS A 286 30.21 67.99 8.42
CA LYS A 286 28.89 68.53 8.93
C LYS A 286 28.35 69.90 8.46
N ASP A 287 27.01 69.99 8.46
CA ASP A 287 26.13 71.19 8.40
C ASP A 287 26.03 71.93 7.02
N LYS A 288 24.89 72.51 6.59
CA LYS A 288 23.45 72.48 7.02
C LYS A 288 22.56 73.14 5.93
N ASP A 289 21.24 73.05 6.14
CA ASP A 289 20.15 74.00 5.75
C ASP A 289 19.12 73.63 4.65
N LEU A 290 17.84 73.74 5.08
CA LEU A 290 16.58 73.82 4.32
C LEU A 290 15.99 75.22 4.63
N PRO A 291 15.29 75.89 3.70
CA PRO A 291 13.81 75.96 3.77
C PRO A 291 13.12 76.10 2.38
N ALA A 292 11.80 76.04 2.20
CA ALA A 292 10.68 75.44 2.96
C ALA A 292 9.42 75.38 2.06
N GLU A 293 8.41 74.61 2.47
CA GLU A 293 7.04 74.59 1.92
C GLU A 293 6.22 75.81 2.40
N PRO A 294 5.12 76.19 1.71
CA PRO A 294 3.75 75.71 2.07
C PRO A 294 2.81 75.58 0.83
N GLU A 295 1.58 75.04 0.83
CA GLU A 295 0.68 74.26 1.71
C GLU A 295 -0.45 73.68 0.77
N LYS A 296 -1.56 72.99 1.10
CA LYS A 296 -2.35 72.61 2.30
C LYS A 296 -3.27 71.41 1.87
N GLY A 297 -3.88 70.58 2.72
CA GLY A 297 -3.73 70.33 4.16
C GLY A 297 -5.03 69.83 4.83
N LYS A 298 -4.90 69.19 6.01
CA LYS A 298 -5.95 68.78 6.99
C LYS A 298 -6.91 67.63 6.58
N ALA A 299 -7.45 66.82 7.51
CA ALA A 299 -7.37 66.75 8.99
C ALA A 299 -7.69 65.30 9.45
N GLU A 300 -6.99 64.67 10.41
CA GLU A 300 -7.19 64.71 11.90
C GLU A 300 -8.43 63.90 12.36
N ASP A 301 -8.50 63.11 13.46
CA ASP A 301 -7.60 62.59 14.52
C ASP A 301 -8.38 61.44 15.28
N ASP A 302 -7.94 60.65 16.29
CA ASP A 302 -6.71 60.60 17.13
C ASP A 302 -6.45 59.19 17.78
N GLU A 303 -5.38 59.12 18.61
CA GLU A 303 -5.00 58.20 19.73
C GLU A 303 -6.00 57.11 20.24
N ALA A 304 -5.62 55.85 20.53
CA ALA A 304 -4.70 55.31 21.57
C ALA A 304 -5.28 55.34 23.03
N SER A 305 -4.97 54.46 24.00
CA SER A 305 -4.11 53.24 24.07
C SER A 305 -4.45 52.34 25.30
N SER A 306 -3.98 51.08 25.29
CA SER A 306 -3.69 50.17 26.44
C SER A 306 -4.79 49.37 27.19
N ALA A 307 -4.69 48.03 27.03
CA ALA A 307 -4.69 46.95 28.03
C ALA A 307 -5.69 46.88 29.20
N THR A 308 -6.50 45.81 29.25
CA THR A 308 -6.32 44.68 30.22
C THR A 308 -7.22 43.46 29.91
N ASP A 309 -6.80 42.29 30.40
CA ASP A 309 -7.49 40.98 30.47
C ASP A 309 -7.92 40.76 31.96
N PRO A 310 -8.73 39.76 32.41
CA PRO A 310 -9.38 38.68 31.64
C PRO A 310 -10.78 38.19 32.10
N SER A 311 -11.30 37.20 31.34
CA SER A 311 -12.05 36.01 31.82
C SER A 311 -13.54 36.07 32.23
N ALA A 312 -14.22 34.95 31.94
CA ALA A 312 -15.45 34.41 32.55
C ALA A 312 -16.81 35.14 32.33
N SER A 313 -17.98 34.46 32.34
CA SER A 313 -18.35 33.05 32.08
C SER A 313 -19.89 32.92 32.05
N LYS A 314 -20.40 31.80 31.51
CA LYS A 314 -21.81 31.33 31.47
C LYS A 314 -22.75 32.08 30.51
N VAL A 315 -23.68 31.48 29.76
CA VAL A 315 -24.45 30.19 29.76
C VAL A 315 -25.85 30.26 30.40
N ALA A 316 -26.83 29.87 29.58
CA ALA A 316 -28.21 29.38 29.84
C ALA A 316 -29.37 30.37 30.08
N GLY A 317 -30.46 30.09 29.36
CA GLY A 317 -31.85 30.50 29.65
C GLY A 317 -32.30 31.84 29.05
N ASN A 318 -33.55 32.01 28.59
CA ASN A 318 -34.59 31.03 28.25
C ASN A 318 -35.67 31.73 27.37
N ASN A 319 -36.73 30.99 27.03
CA ASN A 319 -38.03 31.39 26.46
C ASN A 319 -38.08 31.31 24.91
N GLU A 320 -39.05 30.65 24.24
CA GLU A 320 -40.50 30.44 24.51
C GLU A 320 -41.28 31.77 24.31
N ASP A 321 -42.33 31.91 23.50
CA ASP A 321 -43.15 30.95 22.74
C ASP A 321 -43.83 31.65 21.53
N GLU A 322 -44.57 30.88 20.71
CA GLU A 322 -45.76 31.26 19.89
C GLU A 322 -45.60 32.27 18.71
N ASP A 323 -46.30 32.14 17.56
CA ASP A 323 -46.99 31.01 16.90
C ASP A 323 -47.37 31.40 15.43
N ASP A 324 -48.19 30.56 14.75
CA ASP A 324 -48.99 30.83 13.52
C ASP A 324 -48.28 30.97 12.14
N ASP A 325 -48.77 30.38 11.03
CA ASP A 325 -49.81 29.34 10.80
C ASP A 325 -49.75 28.75 9.36
N GLU A 326 -50.55 27.70 9.06
CA GLU A 326 -50.92 27.12 7.72
C GLU A 326 -49.74 26.54 6.86
N ASP A 327 -49.79 25.46 6.05
CA ASP A 327 -50.75 24.42 5.60
C ASP A 327 -49.85 23.17 5.23
N ASP A 328 -50.22 21.94 4.81
CA ASP A 328 -51.39 21.26 4.22
C ASP A 328 -51.26 19.72 4.54
N GLU A 329 -52.27 18.90 4.25
CA GLU A 329 -52.43 17.44 4.50
C GLU A 329 -52.30 16.59 3.20
N ASP A 330 -52.18 15.24 3.09
CA ASP A 330 -51.77 14.09 3.93
C ASP A 330 -51.40 12.87 3.00
N GLU A 331 -51.14 11.67 3.55
CA GLU A 331 -50.63 10.43 2.92
C GLU A 331 -51.67 9.54 2.14
N PRO A 332 -51.26 8.44 1.44
CA PRO A 332 -51.96 7.90 0.26
C PRO A 332 -52.72 6.56 0.41
N GLU A 333 -53.41 6.12 -0.67
CA GLU A 333 -54.02 4.79 -0.83
C GLU A 333 -53.84 4.18 -2.25
N LYS A 334 -54.31 2.94 -2.46
CA LYS A 334 -53.82 2.01 -3.52
C LYS A 334 -54.74 1.84 -4.74
N ALA A 335 -54.14 1.44 -5.89
CA ALA A 335 -54.41 0.15 -6.61
C ALA A 335 -54.67 0.16 -8.17
N ARG A 336 -54.03 -0.82 -8.85
CA ARG A 336 -54.44 -1.58 -10.07
C ARG A 336 -54.38 -0.98 -11.51
N ALA A 337 -53.29 -1.32 -12.20
CA ALA A 337 -53.20 -2.13 -13.44
C ALA A 337 -53.74 -1.65 -14.83
N ALA A 338 -52.85 -1.60 -15.84
CA ALA A 338 -53.07 -2.09 -17.23
C ALA A 338 -51.77 -2.21 -18.09
N ASP A 339 -51.52 -3.42 -18.62
CA ASP A 339 -50.97 -3.80 -19.96
C ASP A 339 -49.61 -3.36 -20.59
N ALA A 340 -49.29 -4.04 -21.72
CA ALA A 340 -48.29 -3.74 -22.80
C ALA A 340 -46.77 -4.08 -22.66
N GLU A 341 -46.45 -5.36 -22.89
CA GLU A 341 -45.40 -5.91 -23.79
C GLU A 341 -43.93 -5.38 -23.91
N GLN A 342 -43.00 -6.29 -23.53
CA GLN A 342 -41.99 -6.93 -24.42
C GLN A 342 -40.80 -6.12 -25.02
N LYS A 343 -39.61 -6.26 -24.41
CA LYS A 343 -38.40 -6.88 -25.03
C LYS A 343 -37.19 -6.97 -24.09
N VAL A 344 -36.78 -8.19 -23.75
CA VAL A 344 -35.48 -8.48 -23.10
C VAL A 344 -34.56 -9.13 -24.12
N ARG A 345 -33.27 -8.77 -24.11
CA ARG A 345 -32.24 -9.37 -24.99
C ARG A 345 -31.44 -10.42 -24.21
N LEU A 346 -31.05 -11.49 -24.90
CA LEU A 346 -30.10 -12.50 -24.44
C LEU A 346 -28.72 -11.83 -24.14
N GLU A 347 -27.78 -12.40 -23.40
CA GLU A 347 -27.39 -13.82 -23.31
C GLU A 347 -26.87 -14.18 -21.91
N ASP A 348 -27.46 -15.19 -21.27
CA ASP A 348 -26.80 -15.91 -20.15
C ASP A 348 -27.44 -17.30 -19.93
N LYS A 349 -26.99 -18.30 -20.72
CA LYS A 349 -27.48 -19.69 -20.61
C LYS A 349 -26.60 -20.71 -21.35
N ASP A 350 -25.65 -21.32 -20.64
CA ASP A 350 -25.40 -22.78 -20.61
C ASP A 350 -24.06 -23.10 -19.94
N THR A 351 -24.07 -23.75 -18.77
CA THR A 351 -22.98 -24.66 -18.28
C THR A 351 -23.32 -25.41 -16.97
N GLN A 352 -24.53 -25.96 -16.81
CA GLN A 352 -24.73 -26.96 -15.74
C GLN A 352 -25.82 -28.00 -16.05
N LYS A 353 -25.41 -29.20 -16.51
CA LYS A 353 -26.15 -30.43 -16.21
C LYS A 353 -25.27 -31.68 -16.23
N VAL A 354 -25.41 -32.49 -15.19
CA VAL A 354 -24.75 -33.80 -15.02
C VAL A 354 -25.57 -34.87 -15.75
N ALA A 355 -24.90 -35.85 -16.38
CA ALA A 355 -25.51 -37.10 -16.81
C ALA A 355 -24.49 -38.26 -16.75
N LEU A 356 -24.92 -39.41 -16.23
CA LEU A 356 -24.11 -40.64 -16.17
C LEU A 356 -24.23 -41.45 -17.47
N ARG A 357 -23.32 -42.41 -17.69
CA ARG A 357 -23.53 -43.57 -18.59
C ARG A 357 -23.04 -44.88 -17.95
N PRO A 358 -23.76 -46.00 -18.12
CA PRO A 358 -23.34 -47.35 -17.74
C PRO A 358 -22.45 -48.01 -18.83
N GLY A 359 -21.96 -49.24 -18.57
CA GLY A 359 -21.00 -49.96 -19.43
C GLY A 359 -21.47 -51.32 -19.99
N GLY A 360 -20.50 -52.10 -20.49
CA GLY A 360 -20.66 -53.36 -21.25
C GLY A 360 -20.27 -53.17 -22.74
N GLU A 361 -19.61 -54.10 -23.46
CA GLU A 361 -19.03 -55.42 -23.11
C GLU A 361 -17.83 -55.76 -24.05
N ALA A 362 -16.98 -56.72 -23.62
CA ALA A 362 -16.12 -57.61 -24.44
C ALA A 362 -14.93 -56.98 -25.25
N SER A 363 -13.81 -57.67 -25.54
CA SER A 363 -13.40 -59.05 -25.24
C SER A 363 -11.86 -59.26 -25.30
N GLN A 364 -11.36 -60.33 -24.65
CA GLN A 364 -10.03 -60.96 -24.81
C GLN A 364 -8.78 -60.14 -24.36
N ASN A 365 -7.66 -60.73 -23.89
CA ASN A 365 -7.29 -62.14 -23.67
C ASN A 365 -6.31 -62.32 -22.49
N GLY A 366 -6.41 -63.42 -21.72
CA GLY A 366 -5.37 -64.05 -20.86
C GLY A 366 -4.66 -63.23 -19.76
N GLY A 367 -4.37 -63.76 -18.55
CA GLY A 367 -4.67 -65.06 -17.95
C GLY A 367 -3.66 -65.38 -16.82
N GLY A 368 -4.11 -65.93 -15.69
CA GLY A 368 -3.21 -66.38 -14.60
C GLY A 368 -3.72 -66.12 -13.17
N ASN A 369 -4.19 -67.18 -12.52
CA ASN A 369 -4.41 -67.33 -11.06
C ASN A 369 -3.90 -68.77 -10.73
N PRO A 370 -3.54 -69.19 -9.49
CA PRO A 370 -4.13 -68.77 -8.21
C PRO A 370 -3.16 -68.41 -7.04
N ASN A 371 -3.61 -67.50 -6.16
CA ASN A 371 -4.07 -67.73 -4.76
C ASN A 371 -3.67 -69.05 -4.03
N PRO A 372 -3.72 -69.16 -2.67
CA PRO A 372 -3.79 -68.17 -1.56
C PRO A 372 -2.72 -68.38 -0.44
N THR A 373 -2.71 -67.55 0.63
CA THR A 373 -2.98 -67.98 2.05
C THR A 373 -2.88 -66.83 3.09
N ALA A 374 -3.73 -66.91 4.12
CA ALA A 374 -3.64 -66.43 5.52
C ALA A 374 -2.65 -65.29 5.90
N HIS A 375 -3.07 -64.27 6.66
CA HIS A 375 -3.37 -64.45 8.10
C HIS A 375 -4.50 -63.57 8.66
N LEU A 376 -5.05 -63.99 9.80
CA LEU A 376 -5.76 -63.18 10.79
C LEU A 376 -4.87 -63.08 12.03
N GLU A 377 -4.96 -61.98 12.77
CA GLU A 377 -4.74 -61.86 14.23
C GLU A 377 -5.17 -60.45 14.68
N ASP A 378 -5.53 -60.32 15.97
CA ASP A 378 -6.28 -59.18 16.55
C ASP A 378 -5.41 -58.30 17.49
N GLU A 379 -6.10 -57.37 18.18
CA GLU A 379 -5.72 -56.68 19.44
C GLU A 379 -4.95 -55.32 19.39
N ASP A 380 -5.73 -54.28 19.72
CA ASP A 380 -5.50 -53.31 20.80
C ASP A 380 -4.86 -51.92 20.61
N GLU A 381 -5.23 -51.06 21.58
CA GLU A 381 -5.20 -49.60 21.52
C GLU A 381 -3.83 -48.95 21.77
N LYS A 382 -3.61 -47.76 21.19
CA LYS A 382 -2.95 -46.66 21.92
C LYS A 382 -3.20 -45.25 21.37
N SER A 383 -3.87 -44.45 22.19
CA SER A 383 -3.64 -43.00 22.44
C SER A 383 -3.20 -42.10 21.27
N ALA A 384 -4.14 -41.28 20.78
CA ALA A 384 -3.80 -40.02 20.10
C ALA A 384 -3.32 -38.96 21.12
N ALA A 385 -2.49 -38.01 20.65
CA ALA A 385 -1.93 -36.94 21.49
C ALA A 385 -2.91 -35.75 21.65
N PRO A 386 -2.87 -35.01 22.77
CA PRO A 386 -3.75 -33.85 23.01
C PRO A 386 -3.34 -32.62 22.18
N SER A 387 -4.33 -31.83 21.77
CA SER A 387 -4.13 -30.55 21.08
C SER A 387 -3.92 -29.40 22.08
N PRO A 388 -2.99 -28.45 21.84
CA PRO A 388 -2.77 -27.34 22.76
C PRO A 388 -3.82 -26.22 22.57
N GLY A 389 -4.66 -26.00 23.58
CA GLY A 389 -5.61 -24.88 23.58
C GLY A 389 -6.60 -24.84 24.76
N ASP A 390 -6.87 -25.99 25.39
CA ASP A 390 -7.92 -26.15 26.41
C ASP A 390 -7.48 -25.66 27.81
N GLY A 391 -7.21 -24.35 27.94
CA GLY A 391 -6.54 -23.75 29.09
C GLY A 391 -7.04 -22.37 29.55
N ALA A 392 -8.17 -21.90 29.04
CA ALA A 392 -8.70 -20.56 29.32
C ALA A 392 -10.07 -20.60 30.04
N SER A 393 -10.09 -21.10 31.28
CA SER A 393 -11.31 -21.10 32.10
C SER A 393 -11.67 -19.69 32.57
N PHE A 394 -12.80 -19.17 32.09
CA PHE A 394 -13.30 -17.82 32.38
C PHE A 394 -14.29 -17.84 33.54
N GLN A 395 -13.81 -18.19 34.75
CA GLN A 395 -14.67 -18.19 35.95
C GLN A 395 -13.89 -17.99 37.26
N ASP A 396 -13.58 -16.74 37.56
CA ASP A 396 -13.50 -16.24 38.94
C ASP A 396 -13.76 -14.72 38.94
N VAL A 397 -14.89 -14.30 39.51
CA VAL A 397 -15.24 -12.90 39.77
C VAL A 397 -15.51 -12.77 41.26
N ALA A 398 -14.60 -12.12 41.98
CA ALA A 398 -14.73 -11.90 43.42
C ALA A 398 -15.82 -10.85 43.72
N LEU A 399 -16.50 -11.05 44.86
CA LEU A 399 -17.46 -10.12 45.48
C LEU A 399 -16.75 -9.17 46.45
#